data_AF-A0A7S2RWY7-F1
#
_entry.id   AF-A0A7S2RWY7-F1
#
_cell.length_a   1.000
_cell.length_b   1.000
_cell.length_c   1.000
_cell.angle_alpha   90.00
_cell.angle_beta   90.00
_cell.angle_gamma   90.00
#
_symmetry.space_group_name_H-M   'P 1'
#
loop_
_entity.id
_entity.type
_entity.pdbx_description
1 polymer ?
#
loop_
_entity_poly.entity_id
_entity_poly.type
_entity_poly.pdbx_seq_one_letter_code
_entity_poly.pdbx_strand_id
1 'polypeptide(L)'
;MISMIMVLNQKGDIMISRQYRDDVSRAAADSFRLQVIAAKETGAQAPVKRIENCSFLYTRHLNMYFVALTRSNVNPALVFEYLFQKIRILKAYLGEEFDENSMRNNMTLIYELMDETMDFGYPQNCAVDVLRLYINLGNVRPQDEPDTAQLTSQITGAIDWRREGIRHRKNEVYIDVLESVNLLLSNTGTILRNEVTGQVQMNTKLTGMPECKFGLNDKLVIEKENNSNRKPVV
;
A
#
# COMPACT_ATOMS: atom_id res chain seq x y z
N MET A 1 18.46 4.50 -1.13
CA MET A 1 17.04 4.62 -0.74
C MET A 1 16.32 5.58 -1.68
N ILE A 2 15.01 5.76 -1.51
CA ILE A 2 14.20 6.59 -2.40
C ILE A 2 14.69 8.04 -2.31
N SER A 3 14.97 8.66 -3.45
CA SER A 3 15.48 10.03 -3.51
C SER A 3 14.34 11.04 -3.57
N MET A 4 13.29 10.72 -4.32
CA MET A 4 12.20 11.65 -4.60
C MET A 4 10.94 10.89 -5.00
N ILE A 5 9.78 11.40 -4.58
CA ILE A 5 8.47 10.93 -5.02
C ILE A 5 7.80 12.06 -5.82
N MET A 6 7.23 11.71 -6.97
CA MET A 6 6.43 12.59 -7.80
C MET A 6 5.06 11.99 -8.08
N VAL A 7 4.06 12.86 -8.14
CA VAL A 7 2.76 12.55 -8.72
C VAL A 7 2.61 13.38 -9.98
N LEU A 8 2.44 12.73 -11.13
CA LEU A 8 2.27 13.37 -12.42
C LEU A 8 0.86 13.14 -12.95
N ASN A 9 0.32 14.11 -13.68
CA ASN A 9 -0.95 13.94 -14.39
C ASN A 9 -0.75 13.10 -15.67
N GLN A 10 -1.82 12.88 -16.42
CA GLN A 10 -1.79 12.11 -17.68
C GLN A 10 -0.90 12.75 -18.76
N LYS A 11 -0.69 14.07 -18.71
CA LYS A 11 0.16 14.83 -19.64
C LYS A 11 1.64 14.81 -19.23
N GLY A 12 1.94 14.33 -18.03
CA GLY A 12 3.28 14.32 -17.45
C GLY A 12 3.68 15.61 -16.74
N ASP A 13 2.72 16.49 -16.44
CA ASP A 13 2.98 17.66 -15.59
C ASP A 13 3.04 17.25 -14.13
N ILE A 14 3.97 17.85 -13.39
CA ILE A 14 4.14 17.59 -11.95
C ILE A 14 2.98 18.20 -11.19
N MET A 15 2.17 17.36 -10.55
CA MET A 15 1.17 17.81 -9.59
C MET A 15 1.81 18.00 -8.21
N ILE A 16 2.53 16.99 -7.74
CA ILE A 16 3.21 16.99 -6.44
C ILE A 16 4.61 16.45 -6.62
N SER A 17 5.57 17.07 -5.93
CA SER A 17 6.94 16.55 -5.85
C SER A 17 7.50 16.75 -4.46
N ARG A 18 7.95 15.66 -3.84
CA ARG A 18 8.66 15.69 -2.57
C ARG A 18 10.02 15.04 -2.72
N GLN A 19 11.05 15.83 -2.46
CA GLN A 19 12.44 15.41 -2.50
C GLN A 19 12.89 15.06 -1.08
N TYR A 20 13.48 13.88 -0.91
CA TYR A 20 14.00 13.39 0.37
C TYR A 20 15.53 13.36 0.39
N ARG A 21 16.17 13.46 -0.78
CA ARG A 21 17.63 13.48 -0.96
C ARG A 21 18.03 14.48 -2.04
N ASP A 22 19.20 15.07 -1.89
CA ASP A 22 19.71 16.12 -2.79
C ASP A 22 20.31 15.60 -4.11
N ASP A 23 20.17 14.30 -4.38
CA ASP A 23 20.79 13.65 -5.53
C ASP A 23 19.93 13.67 -6.81
N VAL A 24 18.65 14.02 -6.74
CA VAL A 24 17.75 14.06 -7.92
C VAL A 24 17.05 15.41 -8.02
N SER A 25 16.92 15.92 -9.25
CA SER A 25 16.22 17.19 -9.54
C SER A 25 14.84 16.94 -10.16
N ARG A 26 13.94 17.92 -9.99
CA ARG A 26 12.62 17.97 -10.66
C ARG A 26 12.71 17.90 -12.19
N ALA A 27 13.85 18.29 -12.79
CA ALA A 27 14.08 18.14 -14.23
C ALA A 27 14.00 16.68 -14.71
N ALA A 28 14.20 15.70 -13.83
CA ALA A 28 14.01 14.28 -14.14
C ALA A 28 12.57 13.94 -14.57
N ALA A 29 11.58 14.77 -14.21
CA ALA A 29 10.20 14.60 -14.64
C ALA A 29 10.05 14.73 -16.16
N ASP A 30 10.80 15.63 -16.80
CA ASP A 30 10.77 15.81 -18.25
C ASP A 30 11.27 14.56 -18.98
N SER A 31 12.36 13.97 -18.48
CA SER A 31 12.89 12.71 -19.02
C SER A 31 11.87 11.58 -18.89
N PHE A 32 11.19 11.48 -17.74
CA PHE A 32 10.12 10.49 -17.55
C PHE A 32 8.94 10.71 -18.49
N ARG A 33 8.48 11.96 -18.63
CA ARG A 33 7.38 12.33 -19.53
C ARG A 33 7.70 11.94 -20.97
N LEU A 34 8.89 12.27 -21.46
CA LEU A 34 9.29 11.97 -22.84
C LEU A 34 9.44 10.47 -23.09
N GLN A 35 10.12 9.75 -22.19
CA GLN A 35 10.49 8.35 -22.45
C GLN A 35 9.44 7.33 -22.03
N VAL A 36 8.53 7.66 -21.11
CA VAL A 36 7.53 6.71 -20.60
C VAL A 36 6.12 7.10 -21.04
N ILE A 37 5.72 8.36 -20.82
CA ILE A 37 4.35 8.81 -21.10
C ILE A 37 4.16 9.04 -22.60
N ALA A 38 5.01 9.87 -23.22
CA ALA A 38 4.89 10.21 -24.65
C ALA A 38 5.19 9.02 -25.56
N ALA A 39 6.14 8.16 -25.16
CA ALA A 39 6.45 6.91 -25.85
C ALA A 39 5.34 5.84 -25.73
N LYS A 40 4.30 6.07 -24.90
CA LYS A 40 3.21 5.13 -24.63
C LYS A 40 3.69 3.74 -24.20
N GLU A 41 4.83 3.65 -23.52
CA GLU A 41 5.39 2.39 -23.01
C GLU A 41 4.59 1.84 -21.80
N THR A 42 3.59 2.59 -21.35
CA THR A 42 2.81 2.28 -20.17
C THR A 42 1.92 1.06 -20.40
N GLY A 43 2.26 -0.06 -19.75
CA GLY A 43 1.46 -1.30 -19.76
C GLY A 43 2.04 -2.42 -20.64
N ALA A 44 2.92 -2.09 -21.59
CA ALA A 44 3.66 -3.08 -22.38
C ALA A 44 5.04 -3.40 -21.79
N GLN A 45 5.65 -2.43 -21.12
CA GLN A 45 6.95 -2.54 -20.49
C GLN A 45 6.85 -2.67 -18.97
N ALA A 46 7.93 -3.16 -18.36
CA ALA A 46 8.05 -3.26 -16.92
C ALA A 46 7.89 -1.86 -16.26
N PRO A 47 7.28 -1.76 -15.07
CA PRO A 47 7.05 -0.50 -14.36
C PRO A 47 8.32 0.13 -13.75
N VAL A 48 9.50 -0.25 -14.26
CA VAL A 48 10.81 0.24 -13.84
C VAL A 48 11.58 0.63 -15.08
N LYS A 49 11.92 1.91 -15.21
CA LYS A 49 12.72 2.44 -16.31
C LYS A 49 13.97 3.10 -15.76
N ARG A 50 15.13 2.76 -16.31
CA ARG A 50 16.36 3.49 -16.03
C ARG A 50 16.59 4.50 -17.14
N ILE A 51 16.70 5.77 -16.76
CA ILE A 51 16.99 6.87 -17.68
C ILE A 51 18.26 7.55 -17.17
N GLU A 52 19.30 7.55 -18.00
CA GLU A 52 20.65 7.98 -17.60
C GLU A 52 21.13 7.22 -16.34
N ASN A 53 21.35 7.96 -15.25
CA ASN A 53 21.79 7.43 -13.96
C ASN A 53 20.68 7.44 -12.90
N CYS A 54 19.42 7.56 -13.29
CA CYS A 54 18.27 7.53 -12.39
C CYS A 54 17.33 6.38 -12.76
N SER A 55 16.89 5.64 -11.74
CA SER A 55 15.84 4.63 -11.88
C SER A 55 14.51 5.24 -11.49
N PHE A 56 13.50 5.01 -12.34
CA PHE A 56 12.13 5.46 -12.20
C PHE A 56 11.27 4.23 -12.00
N LEU A 57 10.66 4.11 -10.82
CA LEU A 57 9.72 3.05 -10.48
C LEU A 57 8.35 3.69 -10.37
N TYR A 58 7.36 3.20 -11.11
CA TYR A 58 6.07 3.88 -11.15
C TYR A 58 4.88 2.94 -11.13
N THR A 59 3.80 3.43 -10.57
CA THR A 59 2.48 2.80 -10.62
C THR A 59 1.44 3.83 -11.03
N ARG A 60 0.21 3.37 -11.31
CA ARG A 60 -0.88 4.21 -11.78
C ARG A 60 -2.06 4.13 -10.85
N HIS A 61 -2.68 5.28 -10.62
CA HIS A 61 -4.00 5.39 -10.02
C HIS A 61 -4.83 6.34 -10.88
N LEU A 62 -5.91 5.84 -11.47
CA LEU A 62 -6.71 6.56 -12.47
C LEU A 62 -5.81 7.17 -13.57
N ASN A 63 -5.90 8.49 -13.75
CA ASN A 63 -5.14 9.26 -14.74
C ASN A 63 -3.85 9.88 -14.19
N MET A 64 -3.38 9.40 -13.03
CA MET A 64 -2.16 9.87 -12.37
C MET A 64 -1.08 8.80 -12.32
N TYR A 65 0.18 9.25 -12.39
CA TYR A 65 1.37 8.43 -12.23
C TYR A 65 2.02 8.74 -10.90
N PHE A 66 2.18 7.70 -10.07
CA PHE A 66 2.96 7.76 -8.85
C PHE A 66 4.35 7.24 -9.16
N VAL A 67 5.36 8.11 -9.09
CA VAL A 67 6.72 7.84 -9.56
C VAL A 67 7.70 8.01 -8.41
N ALA A 68 8.47 6.97 -8.12
CA ALA A 68 9.61 7.00 -7.22
C ALA A 68 10.91 7.03 -8.00
N LEU A 69 11.82 7.90 -7.59
CA LEU A 69 13.12 8.11 -8.21
C LEU A 69 14.24 7.70 -7.26
N THR A 70 15.28 7.08 -7.79
CA THR A 70 16.48 6.70 -7.04
C THR A 70 17.69 6.62 -7.96
N ARG A 71 18.84 7.12 -7.50
CA ARG A 71 20.14 6.86 -8.13
C ARG A 71 20.88 5.67 -7.52
N SER A 72 20.39 5.18 -6.38
CA SER A 72 20.97 4.07 -5.64
C SER A 72 20.32 2.73 -6.00
N ASN A 73 21.04 1.64 -5.78
CA ASN A 73 20.51 0.28 -5.90
C ASN A 73 19.61 -0.04 -4.70
N VAL A 74 18.29 0.12 -4.87
CA VAL A 74 17.28 -0.12 -3.83
C VAL A 74 16.50 -1.39 -4.13
N ASN A 75 15.91 -1.99 -3.10
CA ASN A 75 14.96 -3.08 -3.28
C ASN A 75 13.68 -2.54 -3.97
N PRO A 76 13.39 -2.95 -5.22
CA PRO A 76 12.21 -2.46 -5.94
C PRO A 76 10.90 -2.82 -5.24
N ALA A 77 10.83 -3.97 -4.57
CA ALA A 77 9.62 -4.41 -3.86
C ALA A 77 9.24 -3.44 -2.75
N LEU A 78 10.22 -2.94 -1.99
CA LEU A 78 10.00 -1.92 -0.95
C LEU A 78 9.45 -0.61 -1.54
N VAL A 79 9.99 -0.20 -2.70
CA VAL A 79 9.51 1.01 -3.39
C VAL A 79 8.07 0.84 -3.85
N PHE A 80 7.74 -0.29 -4.48
CA PHE A 80 6.37 -0.56 -4.93
C PHE A 80 5.40 -0.69 -3.76
N GLU A 81 5.78 -1.38 -2.69
CA GLU A 81 4.93 -1.48 -1.49
C GLU A 81 4.64 -0.09 -0.92
N TYR A 82 5.65 0.77 -0.82
CA TYR A 82 5.42 2.16 -0.38
C TYR A 82 4.51 2.94 -1.33
N LEU A 83 4.68 2.80 -2.65
CA LEU A 83 3.80 3.48 -3.63
C LEU A 83 2.34 3.00 -3.52
N PHE A 84 2.11 1.69 -3.38
CA PHE A 84 0.78 1.13 -3.18
C PHE A 84 0.17 1.56 -1.84
N GLN A 85 0.98 1.54 -0.78
CA GLN A 85 0.55 1.98 0.54
C GLN A 85 0.23 3.47 0.57
N LYS A 86 1.00 4.31 -0.14
CA LYS A 86 0.69 5.73 -0.31
C LYS A 86 -0.66 5.94 -1.01
N ILE A 87 -0.95 5.17 -2.07
CA ILE A 87 -2.26 5.22 -2.74
C ILE A 87 -3.38 4.80 -1.77
N ARG A 88 -3.18 3.75 -0.97
CA ARG A 88 -4.16 3.32 0.05
C ARG A 88 -4.41 4.41 1.11
N ILE A 89 -3.36 5.08 1.59
CA ILE A 89 -3.49 6.21 2.51
C ILE A 89 -4.29 7.33 1.86
N LEU A 90 -3.94 7.73 0.65
CA LEU A 90 -4.67 8.79 -0.07
C LEU A 90 -6.13 8.42 -0.29
N LYS A 91 -6.44 7.17 -0.64
CA LYS A 91 -7.82 6.68 -0.74
C LYS A 91 -8.59 6.81 0.57
N ALA A 92 -7.95 6.51 1.70
CA ALA A 92 -8.58 6.62 3.00
C ALA A 92 -8.86 8.08 3.41
N TYR A 93 -8.06 9.05 2.96
CA TYR A 93 -8.25 10.47 3.29
C TYR A 93 -9.13 11.22 2.28
N LEU A 94 -9.00 10.91 0.99
CA LEU A 94 -9.61 11.66 -0.11
C LEU A 94 -10.77 10.91 -0.78
N GLY A 95 -10.97 9.63 -0.46
CA GLY A 95 -11.95 8.74 -1.09
C GLY A 95 -11.32 7.80 -2.13
N GLU A 96 -12.03 6.70 -2.45
CA GLU A 96 -11.54 5.62 -3.32
C GLU A 96 -11.13 6.06 -4.74
N GLU A 97 -11.80 7.10 -5.26
CA GLU A 97 -11.63 7.61 -6.63
C GLU A 97 -11.08 9.04 -6.64
N PHE A 98 -10.04 9.32 -5.83
CA PHE A 98 -9.45 10.65 -5.79
C PHE A 98 -8.78 11.01 -7.13
N ASP A 99 -9.13 12.18 -7.68
CA ASP A 99 -8.66 12.64 -8.98
C ASP A 99 -7.63 13.78 -8.86
N GLU A 100 -7.27 14.40 -10.00
CA GLU A 100 -6.36 15.54 -10.02
C GLU A 100 -6.89 16.73 -9.18
N ASN A 101 -8.20 16.97 -9.18
CA ASN A 101 -8.81 18.06 -8.44
C ASN A 101 -8.77 17.78 -6.93
N SER A 102 -9.08 16.55 -6.51
CA SER A 102 -8.94 16.11 -5.12
C SER A 102 -7.52 16.32 -4.60
N MET A 103 -6.50 15.99 -5.41
CA MET A 103 -5.10 16.19 -5.04
C MET A 103 -4.76 17.69 -4.91
N ARG A 104 -5.21 18.51 -5.86
CA ARG A 104 -4.94 19.96 -5.89
C ARG A 104 -5.59 20.69 -4.71
N ASN A 105 -6.81 20.30 -4.34
CA ASN A 105 -7.55 20.92 -3.24
C ASN A 105 -6.98 20.55 -1.86
N ASN A 106 -6.22 19.44 -1.76
CA ASN A 106 -5.71 18.91 -0.50
C ASN A 106 -4.17 18.86 -0.45
N MET A 107 -3.49 19.76 -1.17
CA MET A 107 -2.03 19.77 -1.29
C MET A 107 -1.30 19.80 0.06
N THR A 108 -1.75 20.64 1.00
CA THR A 108 -1.15 20.75 2.33
C THR A 108 -1.18 19.42 3.08
N LEU A 109 -2.35 18.78 3.14
CA LEU A 109 -2.54 17.46 3.75
C LEU A 109 -1.63 16.41 3.11
N ILE A 110 -1.48 16.44 1.78
CA ILE A 110 -0.66 15.46 1.08
C ILE A 110 0.83 15.65 1.41
N TYR A 111 1.31 16.90 1.52
CA TYR A 111 2.69 17.15 1.94
C TYR A 111 2.94 16.70 3.38
N GLU A 112 2.02 16.97 4.30
CA GLU A 112 2.09 16.44 5.68
C GLU A 112 2.14 14.91 5.69
N LEU A 113 1.25 14.24 4.96
CA LEU A 113 1.27 12.79 4.81
C LEU A 113 2.57 12.28 4.18
N MET A 114 3.19 13.02 3.26
CA MET A 114 4.46 12.63 2.65
C MET A 114 5.60 12.68 3.67
N ASP A 115 5.68 13.74 4.45
CA ASP A 115 6.72 13.94 5.46
C ASP A 115 6.62 12.97 6.63
N GLU A 116 5.41 12.62 7.06
CA GLU A 116 5.21 11.69 8.17
C GLU A 116 5.45 10.22 7.79
N THR A 117 5.13 9.85 6.54
CA THR A 117 5.28 8.45 6.10
C THR A 117 6.67 8.12 5.55
N MET A 118 7.55 9.10 5.36
CA MET A 118 8.88 8.88 4.81
C MET A 118 9.87 9.94 5.29
N ASP A 119 11.00 9.48 5.82
CA ASP A 119 12.11 10.33 6.24
C ASP A 119 13.40 9.92 5.51
N PHE A 120 14.09 10.87 4.88
CA PHE A 120 15.34 10.69 4.12
C PHE A 120 15.36 9.49 3.13
N GLY A 121 14.18 9.17 2.59
CA GLY A 121 13.97 8.07 1.63
C GLY A 121 13.65 6.71 2.27
N TYR A 122 13.53 6.65 3.58
CA TYR A 122 13.11 5.49 4.35
C TYR A 122 11.62 5.58 4.68
N PRO A 123 10.78 4.69 4.15
CA PRO A 123 9.40 4.56 4.59
C PRO A 123 9.31 4.35 6.10
N GLN A 124 8.47 5.12 6.76
CA GLN A 124 8.16 5.04 8.19
C GLN A 124 6.80 4.35 8.38
N ASN A 125 6.14 4.61 9.50
CA ASN A 125 4.82 4.07 9.76
C ASN A 125 3.79 4.59 8.73
N CYS A 126 3.16 3.66 8.02
CA CYS A 126 2.16 3.95 6.97
C CYS A 126 0.76 3.44 7.35
N ALA A 127 0.51 3.17 8.64
CA ALA A 127 -0.78 2.76 9.15
C ALA A 127 -1.75 3.95 9.16
N VAL A 128 -2.83 3.83 8.35
CA VAL A 128 -3.84 4.90 8.19
C VAL A 128 -4.49 5.27 9.53
N ASP A 129 -4.79 4.27 10.37
CA ASP A 129 -5.44 4.49 11.66
C ASP A 129 -4.56 5.28 12.63
N VAL A 130 -3.23 5.12 12.53
CA VAL A 130 -2.25 5.88 13.33
C VAL A 130 -2.12 7.30 12.80
N LEU A 131 -1.96 7.45 11.47
CA LEU A 131 -1.86 8.76 10.81
C LEU A 131 -3.07 9.65 11.12
N ARG A 132 -4.29 9.07 11.15
CA ARG A 132 -5.53 9.79 11.44
C ARG A 132 -5.63 10.36 12.85
N LEU A 133 -4.75 9.96 13.77
CA LEU A 133 -4.77 10.49 15.13
C LEU A 133 -4.20 11.92 15.20
N TYR A 134 -3.24 12.25 14.32
CA TYR A 134 -2.53 13.54 14.36
C TYR A 134 -2.57 14.31 13.04
N ILE A 135 -2.82 13.65 11.91
CA ILE A 135 -3.03 14.31 10.62
C ILE A 135 -4.52 14.37 10.35
N ASN A 136 -5.12 15.53 10.63
CA ASN A 136 -6.55 15.76 10.54
C ASN A 136 -6.89 16.78 9.44
N LEU A 137 -8.03 16.59 8.76
CA LEU A 137 -8.59 17.53 7.78
C LEU A 137 -9.17 18.82 8.43
N GLY A 138 -8.72 19.21 9.62
CA GLY A 138 -9.21 20.40 10.33
C GLY A 138 -10.61 20.29 10.95
N ASN A 139 -11.22 19.10 10.98
CA ASN A 139 -12.56 18.87 11.53
C ASN A 139 -12.59 18.45 13.01
N VAL A 140 -11.43 18.44 13.70
CA VAL A 140 -11.39 18.05 15.11
C VAL A 140 -11.84 19.23 15.97
N ARG A 141 -12.89 19.02 16.75
CA ARG A 141 -13.31 19.99 17.76
C ARG A 141 -12.23 20.01 18.84
N PRO A 142 -11.84 21.17 19.38
CA PRO A 142 -10.75 21.29 20.37
C PRO A 142 -10.99 20.51 21.68
N GLN A 143 -12.18 19.94 21.88
CA GLN A 143 -12.50 19.08 23.03
C GLN A 143 -12.11 17.60 22.83
N ASP A 144 -11.75 17.19 21.61
CA ASP A 144 -11.39 15.81 21.25
C ASP A 144 -9.88 15.64 20.98
N GLU A 145 -9.03 16.60 21.38
CA GLU A 145 -7.58 16.46 21.24
C GLU A 145 -7.09 15.28 22.09
N PRO A 146 -6.44 14.27 21.47
CA PRO A 146 -5.92 13.14 22.22
C PRO A 146 -4.75 13.58 23.09
N ASP A 147 -4.66 13.03 24.30
CA ASP A 147 -3.52 13.22 25.19
C ASP A 147 -2.21 12.90 24.45
N THR A 148 -1.29 13.87 24.38
CA THR A 148 -0.02 13.75 23.66
C THR A 148 0.84 12.57 24.13
N ALA A 149 0.74 12.20 25.40
CA ALA A 149 1.38 11.01 25.97
C ALA A 149 0.80 9.68 25.44
N GLN A 150 -0.51 9.61 25.21
CA GLN A 150 -1.15 8.43 24.63
C GLN A 150 -0.80 8.30 23.15
N LEU A 151 -0.76 9.43 22.44
CA LEU A 151 -0.37 9.48 21.02
C LEU A 151 1.06 8.98 20.81
N THR A 152 2.02 9.48 21.60
CA THR A 152 3.41 9.04 21.53
C THR A 152 3.56 7.55 21.81
N SER A 153 2.85 7.02 22.82
CA SER A 153 2.87 5.58 23.11
C SER A 153 2.35 4.70 21.97
N GLN A 154 1.35 5.16 21.20
CA GLN A 154 0.81 4.43 20.05
C GLN A 154 1.73 4.50 18.83
N ILE A 155 2.49 5.60 18.67
CA ILE A 155 3.43 5.79 17.56
C ILE A 155 4.73 5.00 17.81
N THR A 156 5.25 5.01 19.04
CA THR A 156 6.52 4.34 19.38
C THR A 156 6.34 2.93 19.95
N GLY A 157 5.09 2.51 20.16
CA GLY A 157 4.75 1.21 20.71
C GLY A 157 5.02 0.06 19.75
N ALA A 158 5.11 -1.16 20.29
CA ALA A 158 5.31 -2.37 19.47
C ALA A 158 4.06 -2.79 18.67
N ILE A 159 2.91 -2.16 18.93
CA ILE A 159 1.61 -2.46 18.30
C ILE A 159 1.06 -1.16 17.72
N ASP A 160 1.06 -1.05 16.39
CA ASP A 160 0.58 0.12 15.65
C ASP A 160 -0.79 -0.09 14.99
N TRP A 161 -1.28 -1.33 14.91
CA TRP A 161 -2.54 -1.68 14.25
C TRP A 161 -3.78 -1.65 15.16
N ARG A 162 -3.64 -1.45 16.47
CA ARG A 162 -4.78 -1.46 17.41
C ARG A 162 -4.57 -0.53 18.59
N ARG A 163 -5.57 0.32 18.85
CA ARG A 163 -5.58 1.27 19.97
C ARG A 163 -6.01 0.62 21.28
N GLU A 164 -5.41 1.07 22.37
CA GLU A 164 -5.85 0.74 23.72
C GLU A 164 -7.20 1.42 24.04
N GLY A 165 -7.92 0.88 25.03
CA GLY A 165 -9.16 1.50 25.53
C GLY A 165 -10.40 1.38 24.64
N ILE A 166 -10.33 0.70 23.49
CA ILE A 166 -11.51 0.42 22.64
C ILE A 166 -12.55 -0.35 23.46
N ARG A 167 -13.81 0.15 23.49
CA ARG A 167 -14.93 -0.50 24.18
C ARG A 167 -16.11 -0.68 23.23
N HIS A 168 -16.66 -1.89 23.19
CA HIS A 168 -17.90 -2.19 22.49
C HIS A 168 -18.96 -2.67 23.48
N ARG A 169 -20.23 -2.36 23.20
CA ARG A 169 -21.37 -2.83 24.02
C ARG A 169 -21.50 -4.35 24.02
N LYS A 170 -21.15 -4.99 22.90
CA LYS A 170 -21.12 -6.43 22.73
C LYS A 170 -19.88 -6.80 21.94
N ASN A 171 -19.17 -7.83 22.41
CA ASN A 171 -18.00 -8.36 21.73
C ASN A 171 -18.45 -9.33 20.65
N GLU A 172 -18.21 -9.01 19.38
CA GLU A 172 -18.62 -9.82 18.23
C GLU A 172 -17.50 -9.85 17.18
N VAL A 173 -17.36 -10.98 16.48
CA VAL A 173 -16.42 -11.14 15.37
C VAL A 173 -17.18 -11.76 14.21
N TYR A 174 -17.15 -11.09 13.06
CA TYR A 174 -17.68 -11.61 11.80
C TYR A 174 -16.49 -12.07 10.95
N ILE A 175 -16.59 -13.26 10.36
CA ILE A 175 -15.53 -13.86 9.55
C ILE A 175 -16.17 -14.28 8.24
N ASP A 176 -15.67 -13.71 7.15
CA ASP A 176 -16.08 -14.04 5.79
C ASP A 176 -14.91 -14.76 5.09
N VAL A 177 -15.15 -15.99 4.64
CA VAL A 177 -14.17 -16.76 3.85
C VAL A 177 -14.57 -16.63 2.38
N LEU A 178 -13.80 -15.85 1.63
CA LEU A 178 -14.04 -15.58 0.22
C LEU A 178 -13.11 -16.45 -0.62
N GLU A 179 -13.69 -17.28 -1.49
CA GLU A 179 -12.93 -18.12 -2.41
C GLU A 179 -13.24 -17.73 -3.85
N SER A 180 -12.19 -17.54 -4.64
CA SER A 180 -12.27 -17.25 -6.07
C SER A 180 -11.66 -18.38 -6.86
N VAL A 181 -12.47 -19.03 -7.69
CA VAL A 181 -12.05 -20.16 -8.53
C VAL A 181 -11.59 -19.63 -9.89
N ASN A 182 -10.30 -19.73 -10.17
CA ASN A 182 -9.70 -19.36 -11.45
C ASN A 182 -9.57 -20.60 -12.33
N LEU A 183 -10.40 -20.68 -13.38
CA LEU A 183 -10.42 -21.79 -14.33
C LEU A 183 -10.08 -21.30 -15.74
N LEU A 184 -9.10 -21.92 -16.38
CA LEU A 184 -8.78 -21.74 -17.79
C LEU A 184 -9.02 -23.05 -18.53
N LEU A 185 -9.92 -23.02 -19.52
CA LEU A 185 -10.25 -24.14 -20.38
C LEU A 185 -9.69 -23.91 -21.78
N SER A 186 -9.24 -24.98 -22.44
CA SER A 186 -8.95 -24.95 -23.88
C SER A 186 -10.25 -24.90 -24.70
N ASN A 187 -10.11 -24.62 -25.99
CA ASN A 187 -11.22 -24.72 -26.95
C ASN A 187 -11.77 -26.15 -27.13
N THR A 188 -11.02 -27.18 -26.73
CA THR A 188 -11.46 -28.59 -26.72
C THR A 188 -12.08 -29.01 -25.39
N GLY A 189 -12.16 -28.11 -24.40
CA GLY A 189 -12.72 -28.38 -23.08
C GLY A 189 -11.74 -29.00 -22.07
N THR A 190 -10.44 -29.09 -22.41
CA THR A 190 -9.43 -29.56 -21.46
C THR A 190 -9.05 -28.45 -20.48
N ILE A 191 -8.94 -28.77 -19.19
CA ILE A 191 -8.52 -27.82 -18.14
C ILE A 191 -7.03 -27.51 -18.30
N LEU A 192 -6.70 -26.24 -18.51
CA LEU A 192 -5.32 -25.72 -18.63
C LEU A 192 -4.80 -25.15 -17.31
N ARG A 193 -5.67 -24.48 -16.54
CA ARG A 193 -5.35 -23.94 -15.21
C ARG A 193 -6.57 -24.07 -14.31
N ASN A 194 -6.38 -24.54 -13.09
CA ASN A 194 -7.40 -24.60 -12.06
C ASN A 194 -6.73 -24.30 -10.72
N GLU A 195 -7.06 -23.15 -10.14
CA GLU A 195 -6.58 -22.73 -8.82
C GLU A 195 -7.71 -22.02 -8.06
N VAL A 196 -7.63 -22.06 -6.73
CA VAL A 196 -8.55 -21.34 -5.84
C VAL A 196 -7.74 -20.33 -5.05
N THR A 197 -8.07 -19.05 -5.21
CA THR A 197 -7.51 -17.96 -4.41
C THR A 197 -8.48 -17.64 -3.28
N GLY A 198 -8.08 -17.92 -2.04
CA GLY A 198 -8.87 -17.66 -0.84
C GLY A 198 -8.41 -16.40 -0.10
N GLN A 199 -9.36 -15.67 0.49
CA GLN A 199 -9.11 -14.60 1.45
C GLN A 199 -10.05 -14.75 2.65
N VAL A 200 -9.50 -14.62 3.85
CA VAL A 200 -10.31 -14.50 5.08
C VAL A 200 -10.42 -13.03 5.44
N GLN A 201 -11.64 -12.49 5.43
CA GLN A 201 -11.94 -11.13 5.86
C GLN A 201 -12.56 -11.17 7.25
N MET A 202 -12.07 -10.33 8.16
CA MET A 202 -12.55 -10.27 9.54
C MET A 202 -13.04 -8.87 9.88
N ASN A 203 -14.23 -8.79 10.46
CA ASN A 203 -14.75 -7.58 11.06
C ASN A 203 -14.91 -7.80 12.58
N THR A 204 -13.98 -7.22 13.34
CA THR A 204 -13.86 -7.42 14.79
C THR A 204 -14.42 -6.23 15.56
N LYS A 205 -15.41 -6.48 16.43
CA LYS A 205 -15.92 -5.53 17.41
C LYS A 205 -15.58 -6.04 18.81
N LEU A 206 -14.31 -5.96 19.18
CA LEU A 206 -13.80 -6.49 20.46
C LEU A 206 -13.29 -5.38 21.37
N THR A 207 -13.55 -5.50 22.66
CA THR A 207 -13.10 -4.56 23.70
C THR A 207 -11.67 -4.87 24.14
N GLY A 208 -10.86 -3.82 24.40
CA GLY A 208 -9.49 -3.93 24.90
C GLY A 208 -8.48 -4.43 23.86
N MET A 209 -7.45 -5.15 24.32
CA MET A 209 -6.38 -5.76 23.50
C MET A 209 -6.46 -7.29 23.55
N PRO A 210 -7.46 -7.91 22.90
CA PRO A 210 -7.63 -9.36 22.93
C PRO A 210 -6.61 -10.05 22.02
N GLU A 211 -6.03 -11.14 22.51
CA GLU A 211 -5.32 -12.10 21.67
C GLU A 211 -6.33 -13.10 21.09
N CYS A 212 -6.46 -13.13 19.77
CA CYS A 212 -7.38 -14.04 19.08
C CYS A 212 -6.59 -15.17 18.41
N LYS A 213 -7.02 -16.41 18.61
CA LYS A 213 -6.43 -17.59 17.93
C LYS A 213 -7.46 -18.14 16.96
N PHE A 214 -7.07 -18.28 15.70
CA PHE A 214 -7.90 -18.79 14.62
C PHE A 214 -7.38 -20.14 14.15
N GLY A 215 -8.23 -21.16 14.12
CA GLY A 215 -7.87 -22.52 13.73
C GLY A 215 -8.57 -22.92 12.44
N LEU A 216 -7.79 -23.38 11.47
CA LEU A 216 -8.28 -24.00 10.24
C LEU A 216 -7.95 -25.50 10.25
N ASN A 217 -8.60 -26.27 9.37
CA ASN A 217 -8.39 -27.72 9.28
C ASN A 217 -7.06 -28.07 8.57
N ASP A 218 -5.92 -27.91 9.26
CA ASP A 218 -4.58 -28.25 8.72
C ASP A 218 -4.37 -29.76 8.49
N LYS A 219 -5.19 -30.62 9.11
CA LYS A 219 -5.03 -32.09 9.06
C LYS A 219 -5.11 -32.66 7.64
N LEU A 220 -5.88 -32.03 6.73
CA LEU A 220 -6.02 -32.50 5.34
C LEU A 220 -4.77 -32.24 4.47
N VAL A 221 -3.93 -31.28 4.85
CA VAL A 221 -2.69 -30.95 4.12
C VAL A 221 -1.54 -31.85 4.58
N ILE A 222 -1.41 -32.05 5.90
CA ILE A 222 -0.36 -32.88 6.50
C ILE A 222 -0.52 -34.37 6.13
N GLU A 223 -1.76 -34.89 6.05
CA GLU A 223 -1.98 -36.28 5.60
C GLU A 223 -1.65 -36.50 4.12
N LYS A 224 -1.84 -35.48 3.27
CA LYS A 224 -1.45 -35.54 1.85
C LYS A 224 0.07 -35.55 1.66
N GLU A 225 0.81 -34.77 2.44
CA GLU A 225 2.29 -34.78 2.42
C GLU A 225 2.88 -36.09 2.97
N ASN A 226 2.26 -36.69 4.00
CA ASN A 226 2.70 -37.98 4.53
C ASN A 226 2.46 -39.15 3.55
N ASN A 227 1.43 -39.08 2.72
CA ASN A 227 1.15 -40.11 1.72
C ASN A 227 2.01 -40.00 0.44
N SER A 228 2.54 -38.82 0.09
CA SER A 228 3.43 -38.67 -1.07
C SER A 228 4.86 -39.16 -0.84
N ASN A 229 5.30 -39.26 0.42
CA ASN A 229 6.63 -39.78 0.81
C ASN A 229 6.69 -41.31 0.95
N ARG A 230 5.57 -42.03 0.80
CA ARG A 230 5.58 -43.50 0.75
C ARG A 230 5.93 -43.95 -0.66
N LYS A 231 7.20 -44.33 -0.89
CA LYS A 231 7.59 -45.04 -2.12
C LYS A 231 6.70 -46.28 -2.30
N PRO A 232 6.25 -46.59 -3.53
CA PRO A 232 5.51 -47.82 -3.77
C PRO A 232 6.44 -49.00 -3.45
N VAL A 233 6.04 -49.81 -2.48
CA VAL A 233 6.67 -51.10 -2.22
C VAL A 233 6.18 -52.03 -3.32
N VAL A 234 7.06 -52.32 -4.27
CA VAL A 234 7.01 -53.50 -5.12
C VAL A 234 8.27 -54.28 -4.85
#